data_AF-A0A945J2K9-F1
#
_entry.id   AF-A0A945J2K9-F1
#
_cell.length_a   1.000
_cell.length_b   1.000
_cell.length_c   1.000
_cell.angle_alpha   90.00
_cell.angle_beta   90.00
_cell.angle_gamma   90.00
#
_symmetry.space_group_name_H-M   'P 1'
#
loop_
_entity.id
_entity.type
_entity.pdbx_description
1 polymer ?
#
loop_
_entity_poly.entity_id
_entity_poly.type
_entity_poly.pdbx_seq_one_letter_code
_entity_poly.pdbx_strand_id
1 'polypeptide(L)'
;MTINQVMLGVFIILSSYGCTLAYPYHYISLVKVPDIQVLEHGISERDIENHELMPIYYKIERNLYIIYLIMDTKYPSPRIRIQARTQNAIDLEIVPGKKYGCGKFYVESQWAGARYTWAKDFDRACAFYDSDRQIIHFHVFDREGVSLGEEKLRFSLIRNGTAFVIDAP
;
A
#
# COMPACT_ATOMS: atom_id res chain seq x y z
N MET A 1 54.84 7.05 10.96
CA MET A 1 53.40 6.72 11.04
C MET A 1 53.28 5.46 11.89
N THR A 2 52.74 5.58 13.10
CA THR A 2 52.71 4.47 14.07
C THR A 2 51.53 3.54 13.79
N ILE A 3 51.68 2.25 14.08
CA ILE A 3 50.66 1.19 13.87
C ILE A 3 49.28 1.57 14.45
N ASN A 4 49.25 2.40 15.51
CA ASN A 4 48.03 2.89 16.14
C ASN A 4 47.20 3.87 15.27
N GLN A 5 47.81 4.61 14.33
CA GLN A 5 47.06 5.51 13.45
C GLN A 5 46.40 4.79 12.27
N VAL A 6 46.99 3.66 11.82
CA VAL A 6 46.42 2.82 10.75
C VAL A 6 45.19 2.06 11.27
N MET A 7 45.25 1.54 12.50
CA MET A 7 44.10 0.85 13.12
C MET A 7 42.90 1.78 13.36
N LEU A 8 43.12 3.04 13.73
CA LEU A 8 42.03 4.01 13.92
C LEU A 8 41.32 4.36 12.60
N GLY A 9 42.06 4.44 11.49
CA GLY A 9 41.51 4.70 10.16
C GLY A 9 40.63 3.56 9.64
N VAL A 10 41.02 2.30 9.87
CA VAL A 10 40.22 1.12 9.46
C VAL A 10 38.92 1.01 10.27
N PHE A 11 38.93 1.39 11.55
CA PHE A 11 37.74 1.33 12.40
C PHE A 11 36.66 2.35 11.99
N ILE A 12 37.07 3.55 11.53
CA ILE A 12 36.15 4.59 11.04
C ILE A 12 35.53 4.22 9.68
N ILE A 13 36.28 3.51 8.82
CA ILE A 13 35.77 3.03 7.53
C ILE A 13 34.77 1.88 7.73
N LEU A 14 34.96 1.03 8.74
CA LEU A 14 34.04 -0.07 9.02
C LEU A 14 32.76 0.37 9.76
N SER A 15 32.81 1.44 10.57
CA SER A 15 31.63 1.96 11.26
C SER A 15 30.71 2.84 10.39
N SER A 16 31.12 3.19 9.18
CA SER A 16 30.33 4.00 8.25
C SER A 16 29.48 3.18 7.26
N TYR A 17 29.61 1.85 7.26
CA TYR A 17 28.68 0.97 6.55
C TYR A 17 27.44 0.72 7.42
N GLY A 18 26.49 1.66 7.36
CA GLY A 18 25.15 1.44 7.89
C GLY A 18 24.56 0.14 7.33
N CYS A 19 24.00 -0.70 8.21
CA CYS A 19 23.39 -1.95 7.79
C CYS A 19 22.20 -1.64 6.87
N THR A 20 22.38 -1.86 5.57
CA THR A 20 21.30 -1.66 4.61
C THR A 20 20.46 -2.94 4.59
N LEU A 21 19.21 -2.83 5.01
CA LEU A 21 18.27 -3.95 4.95
C LEU A 21 17.55 -3.93 3.61
N ALA A 22 17.63 -5.04 2.87
CA ALA A 22 16.97 -5.22 1.59
C ALA A 22 15.74 -6.12 1.76
N TYR A 23 14.58 -5.67 1.29
CA TYR A 23 13.33 -6.42 1.33
C TYR A 23 12.65 -6.45 -0.03
N PRO A 24 12.00 -7.56 -0.41
CA PRO A 24 11.34 -7.65 -1.71
C PRO A 24 10.09 -6.74 -1.72
N TYR A 25 10.09 -5.70 -2.56
CA TYR A 25 9.00 -4.74 -2.63
C TYR A 25 7.79 -5.33 -3.37
N HIS A 26 6.59 -5.10 -2.84
CA HIS A 26 5.35 -5.57 -3.42
C HIS A 26 4.33 -4.44 -3.45
N TYR A 27 3.42 -4.49 -4.42
CA TYR A 27 2.27 -3.59 -4.48
C TYR A 27 0.96 -4.37 -4.58
N ILE A 28 -0.14 -3.69 -4.20
CA ILE A 28 -1.50 -4.20 -4.36
C ILE A 28 -1.93 -3.93 -5.79
N SER A 29 -2.15 -4.98 -6.58
CA SER A 29 -2.73 -4.88 -7.91
C SER A 29 -4.21 -5.25 -7.86
N LEU A 30 -5.04 -4.33 -8.35
CA LEU A 30 -6.48 -4.52 -8.44
C LEU A 30 -6.95 -4.75 -9.89
N VAL A 31 -6.04 -4.91 -10.86
CA VAL A 31 -6.38 -5.00 -12.31
C VAL A 31 -7.33 -6.14 -12.69
N LYS A 32 -7.50 -7.14 -11.80
CA LYS A 32 -8.43 -8.26 -11.99
C LYS A 32 -9.81 -8.03 -11.37
N VAL A 33 -10.03 -6.89 -10.70
CA VAL A 33 -11.34 -6.52 -10.13
C VAL A 33 -12.29 -6.13 -11.27
N PRO A 34 -13.51 -6.67 -11.31
CA PRO A 34 -14.51 -6.25 -12.31
C PRO A 34 -14.79 -4.75 -12.25
N ASP A 35 -14.97 -4.14 -13.42
CA ASP A 35 -15.30 -2.72 -13.59
C ASP A 35 -14.25 -1.72 -13.06
N ILE A 36 -13.06 -2.21 -12.70
CA ILE A 36 -11.97 -1.33 -12.31
C ILE A 36 -11.36 -0.67 -13.54
N GLN A 37 -11.17 0.64 -13.44
CA GLN A 37 -10.45 1.43 -14.42
C GLN A 37 -9.12 1.85 -13.82
N VAL A 38 -8.02 1.55 -14.51
CA VAL A 38 -6.70 2.10 -14.16
C VAL A 38 -6.62 3.50 -14.75
N LEU A 39 -6.49 4.50 -13.90
CA LEU A 39 -6.38 5.90 -14.32
C LEU A 39 -4.93 6.33 -14.55
N GLU A 40 -4.01 5.82 -13.72
CA GLU A 40 -2.61 6.25 -13.74
C GLU A 40 -1.67 5.11 -13.35
N HIS A 41 -0.53 5.06 -14.04
CA HIS A 41 0.65 4.28 -13.64
C HIS A 41 1.70 5.22 -13.11
N GLY A 42 2.41 4.79 -12.07
CA GLY A 42 3.27 5.68 -11.31
C GLY A 42 4.60 5.04 -11.00
N ILE A 43 5.60 5.91 -10.96
CA ILE A 43 6.95 5.57 -10.51
C ILE A 43 6.89 5.43 -8.98
N SER A 44 7.35 4.30 -8.45
CA SER A 44 7.61 4.23 -7.01
C SER A 44 8.70 5.23 -6.67
N GLU A 45 8.54 5.98 -5.57
CA GLU A 45 9.58 6.89 -5.06
C GLU A 45 10.82 6.14 -4.53
N ARG A 46 10.82 4.81 -4.58
CA ARG A 46 11.95 3.95 -4.23
C ARG A 46 12.64 3.50 -5.51
N ASP A 47 13.95 3.34 -5.44
CA ASP A 47 14.80 2.87 -6.54
C ASP A 47 14.55 1.37 -6.82
N ILE A 48 13.37 1.06 -7.37
CA ILE A 48 12.94 -0.29 -7.73
C ILE A 48 12.93 -0.46 -9.24
N GLU A 49 13.48 -1.60 -9.69
CA GLU A 49 13.46 -2.06 -11.08
C GLU A 49 12.00 -2.17 -11.57
N ASN A 50 11.69 -1.65 -12.77
CA ASN A 50 10.38 -1.73 -13.46
C ASN A 50 9.23 -0.91 -12.84
N HIS A 51 9.52 0.26 -12.26
CA HIS A 51 8.52 1.14 -11.66
C HIS A 51 7.44 1.67 -12.62
N GLU A 52 7.74 1.80 -13.91
CA GLU A 52 6.85 2.46 -14.89
C GLU A 52 5.51 1.73 -15.14
N LEU A 53 5.41 0.45 -14.77
CA LEU A 53 4.23 -0.38 -15.04
C LEU A 53 3.31 -0.57 -13.83
N MET A 54 3.60 0.08 -12.69
CA MET A 54 2.81 -0.08 -11.48
C MET A 54 1.57 0.82 -11.51
N PRO A 55 0.34 0.28 -11.51
CA PRO A 55 -0.85 1.12 -11.46
C PRO A 55 -1.02 1.70 -10.06
N ILE A 56 -1.09 3.04 -9.99
CA ILE A 56 -1.12 3.79 -8.73
C ILE A 56 -2.46 4.45 -8.45
N TYR A 57 -3.30 4.62 -9.48
CA TYR A 57 -4.60 5.26 -9.32
C TYR A 57 -5.66 4.46 -10.05
N TYR A 58 -6.66 3.99 -9.30
CA TYR A 58 -7.80 3.25 -9.84
C TYR A 58 -9.10 3.96 -9.54
N LYS A 59 -10.09 3.70 -10.40
CA LYS A 59 -11.46 4.14 -10.27
C LYS A 59 -12.40 2.96 -10.41
N ILE A 60 -13.45 2.94 -9.60
CA ILE A 60 -14.57 2.01 -9.75
C ILE A 60 -15.85 2.85 -9.75
N GLU A 61 -16.65 2.74 -10.79
CA GLU A 61 -17.94 3.42 -10.88
C GLU A 61 -19.07 2.47 -10.49
N ARG A 62 -19.92 2.93 -9.57
CA ARG A 62 -21.18 2.29 -9.19
C ARG A 62 -22.33 3.23 -9.52
N ASN A 63 -23.55 2.70 -9.50
CA ASN A 63 -24.75 3.48 -9.78
C ASN A 63 -24.90 4.71 -8.87
N LEU A 64 -24.50 4.60 -7.59
CA LEU A 64 -24.71 5.66 -6.59
C LEU A 64 -23.44 6.43 -6.22
N TYR A 65 -22.25 5.89 -6.49
CA TYR A 65 -20.99 6.47 -6.04
C TYR A 65 -19.82 6.02 -6.91
N ILE A 66 -18.69 6.71 -6.75
CA ILE A 66 -17.42 6.39 -7.37
C ILE A 66 -16.40 6.15 -6.27
N ILE A 67 -15.63 5.07 -6.38
CA ILE A 67 -14.50 4.77 -5.51
C ILE A 67 -13.21 5.14 -6.23
N TYR A 68 -12.33 5.80 -5.49
CA TYR A 68 -10.96 6.12 -5.87
C TYR A 68 -9.99 5.37 -4.96
N LEU A 69 -9.05 4.68 -5.58
CA LEU A 69 -8.07 3.83 -4.90
C LEU A 69 -6.68 4.32 -5.29
N ILE A 70 -5.95 4.86 -4.33
CA ILE A 70 -4.68 5.55 -4.56
C ILE A 70 -3.59 4.80 -3.82
N MET A 71 -2.62 4.25 -4.55
CA MET A 71 -1.49 3.53 -3.98
C MET A 71 -0.56 4.49 -3.27
N ASP A 72 -0.13 4.13 -2.07
CA ASP A 72 0.92 4.85 -1.35
C ASP A 72 2.27 4.20 -1.69
N THR A 73 3.05 4.91 -2.49
CA THR A 73 4.32 4.43 -3.05
C THR A 73 5.51 4.67 -2.12
N LYS A 74 5.31 5.36 -0.98
CA LYS A 74 6.38 5.81 -0.08
C LYS A 74 6.83 4.72 0.89
N TYR A 75 5.92 3.83 1.28
CA TYR A 75 6.20 2.82 2.30
C TYR A 75 6.53 1.44 1.71
N PRO A 76 7.35 0.62 2.40
CA PRO A 76 7.67 -0.74 1.94
C PRO A 76 6.45 -1.66 1.95
N SER A 77 5.61 -1.53 2.99
CA SER A 77 4.38 -2.32 3.08
C SER A 77 3.36 -1.81 2.04
N PRO A 78 2.71 -2.71 1.29
CA PRO A 78 1.69 -2.32 0.33
C PRO A 78 0.53 -1.58 1.01
N ARG A 79 0.24 -0.39 0.54
CA ARG A 79 -0.78 0.51 1.11
C ARG A 79 -1.61 1.14 0.02
N ILE A 80 -2.90 1.29 0.30
CA ILE A 80 -3.85 1.95 -0.60
C ILE A 80 -4.78 2.85 0.21
N ARG A 81 -4.91 4.10 -0.22
CA ARG A 81 -5.93 5.01 0.26
C ARG A 81 -7.20 4.80 -0.54
N ILE A 82 -8.32 4.76 0.15
CA ILE A 82 -9.65 4.48 -0.39
C ILE A 82 -10.51 5.69 -0.09
N GLN A 83 -11.07 6.28 -1.14
CA GLN A 83 -12.02 7.39 -1.06
C GLN A 83 -13.28 7.00 -1.83
N ALA A 84 -14.44 7.42 -1.35
CA ALA A 84 -15.68 7.32 -2.09
C ALA A 84 -16.37 8.68 -2.14
N ARG A 85 -17.00 8.96 -3.27
CA ARG A 85 -17.82 10.16 -3.46
C ARG A 85 -19.04 9.87 -4.32
N THR A 86 -20.11 10.63 -4.15
CA THR A 86 -21.26 10.57 -5.05
C THR A 86 -20.87 11.09 -6.44
N GLN A 87 -21.76 10.88 -7.43
CA GLN A 87 -21.61 11.46 -8.78
C GLN A 87 -21.52 13.00 -8.75
N ASN A 88 -22.11 13.63 -7.73
CA ASN A 88 -22.06 15.08 -7.51
C ASN A 88 -20.88 15.52 -6.61
N ALA A 89 -19.85 14.67 -6.50
CA ALA A 89 -18.62 14.94 -5.74
C ALA A 89 -18.80 15.19 -4.23
N ILE A 90 -19.83 14.61 -3.62
CA ILE A 90 -20.00 14.64 -2.16
C ILE A 90 -19.21 13.47 -1.56
N ASP A 91 -18.28 13.76 -0.64
CA ASP A 91 -17.52 12.73 0.07
C ASP A 91 -18.42 11.81 0.90
N LEU A 92 -18.10 10.51 0.84
CA LEU A 92 -18.81 9.43 1.51
C LEU A 92 -17.93 8.79 2.57
N GLU A 93 -18.57 8.21 3.59
CA GLU A 93 -17.87 7.53 4.66
C GLU A 93 -17.48 6.12 4.22
N ILE A 94 -16.24 5.74 4.54
CA ILE A 94 -15.71 4.38 4.35
C ILE A 94 -15.61 3.70 5.71
N VAL A 95 -16.43 2.68 5.91
CA VAL A 95 -16.40 1.87 7.14
C VAL A 95 -15.73 0.52 6.83
N PRO A 96 -14.65 0.15 7.54
CA PRO A 96 -14.01 -1.16 7.37
C PRO A 96 -14.99 -2.32 7.56
N GLY A 97 -14.95 -3.27 6.64
CA GLY A 97 -15.72 -4.51 6.73
C GLY A 97 -14.99 -5.57 7.54
N LYS A 98 -15.33 -6.84 7.27
CA LYS A 98 -14.65 -7.99 7.86
C LYS A 98 -13.17 -7.97 7.46
N LYS A 99 -12.29 -8.21 8.44
CA LYS A 99 -10.86 -8.38 8.19
C LYS A 99 -10.59 -9.71 7.46
N TYR A 100 -9.88 -9.63 6.35
CA TYR A 100 -9.35 -10.80 5.62
C TYR A 100 -7.82 -10.80 5.67
N GLY A 101 -7.26 -11.97 6.00
CA GLY A 101 -5.81 -12.18 6.06
C GLY A 101 -5.08 -11.12 6.88
N CYS A 102 -4.11 -10.48 6.24
CA CYS A 102 -3.17 -9.55 6.86
C CYS A 102 -3.51 -8.07 6.59
N GLY A 103 -4.69 -7.83 6.01
CA GLY A 103 -5.21 -6.49 5.81
C GLY A 103 -5.52 -5.81 7.13
N LYS A 104 -5.17 -4.54 7.25
CA LYS A 104 -5.61 -3.65 8.32
C LYS A 104 -6.12 -2.35 7.73
N PHE A 105 -7.22 -1.85 8.27
CA PHE A 105 -7.74 -0.52 7.96
C PHE A 105 -7.31 0.48 9.02
N TYR A 106 -7.04 1.69 8.57
CA TYR A 106 -6.85 2.88 9.39
C TYR A 106 -7.78 3.95 8.81
N VAL A 107 -8.82 4.32 9.55
CA VAL A 107 -9.70 5.41 9.14
C VAL A 107 -8.95 6.71 9.40
N GLU A 108 -8.72 7.51 8.35
CA GLU A 108 -7.98 8.78 8.49
C GLU A 108 -8.87 9.86 9.09
N SER A 109 -10.10 9.98 8.57
CA SER A 109 -11.21 10.71 9.16
C SER A 109 -12.51 10.20 8.53
N GLN A 110 -13.66 10.58 9.09
CA GLN A 110 -14.97 10.11 8.62
C GLN A 110 -15.19 10.34 7.11
N TRP A 111 -14.70 11.48 6.58
CA TRP A 111 -14.96 11.91 5.19
C TRP A 111 -13.71 11.92 4.30
N ALA A 112 -12.51 11.80 4.86
CA ALA A 112 -11.27 11.77 4.08
C ALA A 112 -10.97 10.40 3.45
N GLY A 113 -11.78 9.39 3.80
CA GLY A 113 -11.62 8.01 3.38
C GLY A 113 -10.87 7.15 4.41
N ALA A 114 -10.41 5.99 3.96
CA ALA A 114 -9.69 5.04 4.80
C ALA A 114 -8.40 4.57 4.11
N ARG A 115 -7.44 4.13 4.90
CA ARG A 115 -6.20 3.55 4.42
C ARG A 115 -6.19 2.06 4.73
N TYR A 116 -6.04 1.25 3.68
CA TYR A 116 -5.80 -0.18 3.82
C TYR A 116 -4.30 -0.47 3.72
N THR A 117 -3.79 -1.27 4.63
CA THR A 117 -2.40 -1.72 4.66
C THR A 117 -2.36 -3.23 4.67
N TRP A 118 -1.56 -3.84 3.81
CA TRP A 118 -1.22 -5.26 3.92
C TRP A 118 0.07 -5.40 4.71
N ALA A 119 -0.02 -5.97 5.92
CA ALA A 119 1.13 -6.13 6.81
C ALA A 119 2.02 -7.30 6.35
N LYS A 120 2.77 -7.10 5.27
CA LYS A 120 3.72 -8.10 4.76
C LYS A 120 4.96 -8.24 5.65
N ASP A 121 5.42 -7.12 6.22
CA ASP A 121 6.76 -7.03 6.82
C ASP A 121 6.85 -7.56 8.25
N PHE A 122 5.72 -7.86 8.90
CA PHE A 122 5.67 -8.24 10.33
C PHE A 122 5.25 -9.69 10.60
N ASP A 123 4.81 -10.43 9.59
CA ASP A 123 4.36 -11.81 9.78
C ASP A 123 4.66 -12.65 8.54
N ARG A 124 5.47 -13.70 8.71
CA ARG A 124 5.82 -14.64 7.62
C ARG A 124 4.59 -15.31 7.02
N ALA A 125 3.50 -15.46 7.77
CA ALA A 125 2.24 -15.99 7.26
C ALA A 125 1.59 -15.08 6.20
N CYS A 126 1.94 -13.79 6.19
CA CYS A 126 1.42 -12.77 5.28
C CYS A 126 2.22 -12.61 3.99
N ALA A 127 3.37 -13.30 3.90
CA ALA A 127 4.21 -13.34 2.71
C ALA A 127 3.72 -14.36 1.67
N PHE A 128 2.83 -15.28 2.06
CA PHE A 128 2.31 -16.33 1.18
C PHE A 128 1.17 -15.81 0.30
N TYR A 129 1.22 -16.20 -0.98
CA TYR A 129 0.31 -15.81 -2.07
C TYR A 129 -1.04 -16.53 -2.00
N ASP A 130 -1.65 -16.64 -0.82
CA ASP A 130 -2.99 -17.22 -0.68
C ASP A 130 -4.02 -16.21 -1.20
N SER A 131 -4.50 -16.43 -2.42
CA SER A 131 -5.45 -15.55 -3.12
C SER A 131 -6.78 -15.38 -2.39
N ASP A 132 -7.16 -16.36 -1.56
CA ASP A 132 -8.47 -16.36 -0.90
C ASP A 132 -8.55 -15.37 0.27
N ARG A 133 -7.39 -14.88 0.73
CA ARG A 133 -7.28 -13.93 1.84
C ARG A 133 -6.93 -12.51 1.40
N GLN A 134 -6.60 -12.31 0.12
CA GLN A 134 -6.25 -11.01 -0.46
C GLN A 134 -7.52 -10.25 -0.84
N ILE A 135 -8.27 -9.82 0.18
CA ILE A 135 -9.54 -9.10 0.03
C ILE A 135 -9.49 -7.79 0.82
N ILE A 136 -9.84 -6.70 0.14
CA ILE A 136 -10.17 -5.41 0.76
C ILE A 136 -11.70 -5.38 0.90
N HIS A 137 -12.21 -5.36 2.13
CA HIS A 137 -13.64 -5.36 2.41
C HIS A 137 -14.03 -4.09 3.19
N PHE A 138 -14.98 -3.33 2.66
CA PHE A 138 -15.50 -2.13 3.30
C PHE A 138 -16.95 -1.86 2.87
N HIS A 139 -17.60 -0.96 3.61
CA HIS A 139 -18.93 -0.45 3.34
C HIS A 139 -18.85 1.04 3.04
N VAL A 140 -19.76 1.52 2.20
CA VAL A 140 -19.89 2.93 1.84
C VAL A 140 -21.18 3.48 2.42
N PHE A 141 -21.09 4.58 3.16
CA PHE A 141 -22.24 5.25 3.78
C PHE A 141 -22.30 6.71 3.36
N ASP A 142 -23.52 7.25 3.27
CA ASP A 142 -23.72 8.69 3.12
C ASP A 142 -23.65 9.44 4.46
N ARG A 143 -23.90 10.75 4.41
CA ARG A 143 -23.85 11.62 5.58
C ARG A 143 -24.98 11.40 6.59
N GLU A 144 -26.05 10.74 6.16
CA GLU A 144 -27.18 10.38 7.02
C GLU A 144 -26.98 8.99 7.65
N GLY A 145 -25.87 8.32 7.34
CA GLY A 145 -25.57 6.96 7.81
C GLY A 145 -26.31 5.89 7.02
N VAL A 146 -26.86 6.20 5.84
CA VAL A 146 -27.50 5.22 4.97
C VAL A 146 -26.43 4.45 4.21
N SER A 147 -26.52 3.12 4.23
CA SER A 147 -25.59 2.26 3.49
C SER A 147 -25.89 2.35 1.99
N LEU A 148 -24.90 2.78 1.22
CA LEU A 148 -25.00 2.87 -0.23
C LEU A 148 -24.48 1.60 -0.92
N GLY A 149 -23.61 0.83 -0.26
CA GLY A 149 -23.11 -0.43 -0.79
C GLY A 149 -22.04 -1.12 0.07
N GLU A 150 -21.73 -2.35 -0.30
CA GLU A 150 -20.66 -3.18 0.24
C GLU A 150 -19.67 -3.52 -0.88
N GLU A 151 -18.37 -3.41 -0.59
CA GLU A 151 -17.30 -3.64 -1.55
C GLU A 151 -16.36 -4.74 -1.05
N LYS A 152 -16.13 -5.75 -1.89
CA LYS A 152 -15.22 -6.87 -1.62
C LYS A 152 -14.24 -7.01 -2.78
N LEU A 153 -13.14 -6.27 -2.70
CA LEU A 153 -12.16 -6.19 -3.78
C LEU A 153 -11.07 -7.23 -3.57
N ARG A 154 -11.05 -8.26 -4.43
CA ARG A 154 -9.95 -9.22 -4.50
C ARG A 154 -8.76 -8.57 -5.18
N PHE A 155 -7.58 -8.69 -4.60
CA PHE A 155 -6.34 -8.16 -5.17
C PHE A 155 -5.28 -9.24 -5.33
N SER A 156 -4.19 -8.87 -5.99
CA SER A 156 -2.99 -9.67 -6.09
C SER A 156 -1.80 -8.86 -5.57
N LEU A 157 -0.93 -9.49 -4.77
CA LEU A 157 0.37 -8.91 -4.44
C LEU A 157 1.35 -9.18 -5.57
N ILE A 158 1.82 -8.13 -6.23
CA ILE A 158 2.79 -8.23 -7.31
C ILE A 158 4.15 -7.76 -6.79
N ARG A 159 5.17 -8.60 -6.96
CA ARG A 159 6.56 -8.24 -6.64
C ARG A 159 7.06 -7.25 -7.67
N ASN A 160 7.63 -6.14 -7.22
CA ASN A 160 8.22 -5.12 -8.08
C ASN A 160 9.58 -4.68 -7.52
N GLY A 161 10.60 -5.52 -7.72
CA GLY A 161 11.97 -5.24 -7.28
C GLY A 161 12.24 -5.45 -5.79
N THR A 162 13.21 -4.68 -5.28
CA THR A 162 13.76 -4.75 -3.92
C THR A 162 13.84 -3.35 -3.33
N ALA A 163 13.23 -3.12 -2.17
CA ALA A 163 13.35 -1.87 -1.44
C ALA A 163 14.52 -1.96 -0.46
N PHE A 164 15.32 -0.91 -0.42
CA PHE A 164 16.39 -0.73 0.56
C PHE A 164 15.92 0.20 1.67
N VAL A 165 16.15 -0.19 2.92
CA VAL A 165 15.97 0.66 4.09
C VAL A 165 17.36 0.87 4.68
N ILE A 166 17.77 2.12 4.73
CA ILE A 166 18.98 2.54 5.43
C ILE A 166 18.50 2.88 6.84
N ASP A 167 18.82 2.03 7.81
CA ASP A 167 18.75 2.45 9.22
C ASP A 167 19.80 3.54 9.38
N ALA A 168 19.36 4.79 9.48
CA ALA A 168 20.24 5.85 9.94
C ALA A 168 20.58 5.56 11.42
N PRO A 169 21.85 5.55 11.82
CA PRO A 169 22.26 5.31 13.20
C PRO A 169 21.73 6.37 14.18
#